data_AF-A0A8W8IFB7-F1
#
_entry.id   AF-A0A8W8IFB7-F1
#
_cell.length_a   1.000
_cell.length_b   1.000
_cell.length_c   1.000
_cell.angle_alpha   90.00
_cell.angle_beta   90.00
_cell.angle_gamma   90.00
#
_symmetry.space_group_name_H-M   'P 1'
#
loop_
_entity.id
_entity.type
_entity.pdbx_description
1 polymer ?
#
loop_
_entity_poly.entity_id
_entity_poly.type
_entity_poly.pdbx_seq_one_letter_code
_entity_poly.pdbx_strand_id
1 'polypeptide(L)'
;LTNDLEMLDTITARDNDTVHVFYVKSGQRLAQDILRNVGSQRGIQGQFLEFLHSLGWPVDVQKHAGWTGHISTSWKISQPEDIQENAPRVGTGGSIYDGQQQVLYWADVSSEVAFIVPSLDNFHRLQNDGDKSPQLSVSTPSEGPGGTKPTTLSLERPLTEPRNKTMESPSSPHDAPAFRTRRFGRPSTVTIGPDTKIFVVWLENFEDHENFPTGDLLPMTSTGLEQYTATSSSSMRQDKDIFLIYIHALQNGLFRIHMEGNTGKISMAIPLVDGMVVSRRTLGSMVRQTAINIGRRKRLESDSYQPPHVRRKMKIQEIVDKYHLKMTESEFYTALFQDVHK
;
A
#
# COMPACT_ATOMS: atom_id res chain seq x y z
N LEU A 1 6.71 -23.16 11.94
CA LEU A 1 7.59 -22.09 12.46
C LEU A 1 8.17 -21.29 11.31
N THR A 2 9.00 -21.86 10.43
CA THR A 2 9.66 -21.16 9.30
C THR A 2 8.74 -20.24 8.51
N ASN A 3 7.66 -20.76 7.92
CA ASN A 3 6.67 -19.96 7.16
C ASN A 3 5.99 -18.86 8.01
N ASP A 4 5.83 -19.03 9.33
CA ASP A 4 5.30 -17.95 10.19
C ASP A 4 6.35 -16.88 10.51
N LEU A 5 7.64 -17.23 10.55
CA LEU A 5 8.75 -16.29 10.67
C LEU A 5 8.96 -15.51 9.35
N GLU A 6 8.88 -16.18 8.20
CA GLU A 6 8.86 -15.51 6.89
C GLU A 6 7.69 -14.51 6.78
N MET A 7 6.48 -14.90 7.22
CA MET A 7 5.35 -13.98 7.32
C MET A 7 5.56 -12.85 8.35
N LEU A 8 6.38 -13.04 9.39
CA LEU A 8 6.72 -12.01 10.36
C LEU A 8 7.73 -11.00 9.79
N ASP A 9 8.70 -11.47 9.01
CA ASP A 9 9.75 -10.67 8.39
C ASP A 9 9.20 -9.80 7.26
N THR A 10 8.22 -10.30 6.49
CA THR A 10 7.50 -9.52 5.47
C THR A 10 6.62 -8.39 6.04
N ILE A 11 6.38 -8.33 7.36
CA ILE A 11 5.69 -7.19 7.96
C ILE A 11 6.61 -5.96 7.89
N THR A 12 6.17 -4.92 7.19
CA THR A 12 6.91 -3.67 7.04
C THR A 12 7.24 -3.02 8.39
N ALA A 13 8.34 -2.27 8.48
CA ALA A 13 8.63 -1.45 9.65
C ALA A 13 7.93 -0.07 9.60
N ARG A 14 7.67 0.41 8.38
CA ARG A 14 7.09 1.72 8.06
C ARG A 14 5.71 1.58 7.42
N ASP A 15 4.92 2.64 7.47
CA ASP A 15 3.81 2.83 6.54
C ASP A 15 4.35 3.25 5.16
N ASN A 16 3.73 2.75 4.09
CA ASN A 16 4.12 3.02 2.71
C ASN A 16 3.01 3.78 1.97
N ASP A 17 3.40 4.79 1.21
CA ASP A 17 2.54 5.63 0.37
C ASP A 17 3.03 5.63 -1.10
N THR A 18 2.12 5.69 -2.07
CA THR A 18 2.46 5.88 -3.49
C THR A 18 1.78 7.14 -4.01
N VAL A 19 2.57 7.98 -4.68
CA VAL A 19 2.09 9.24 -5.29
C VAL A 19 2.35 9.19 -6.79
N HIS A 20 1.32 9.45 -7.59
CA HIS A 20 1.41 9.40 -9.05
C HIS A 20 1.51 10.82 -9.61
N VAL A 21 2.56 11.11 -10.36
CA VAL A 21 2.88 12.45 -10.86
C VAL A 21 2.62 12.52 -12.37
N PHE A 22 1.74 13.43 -12.78
CA PHE A 22 1.33 13.63 -14.16
C PHE A 22 1.75 15.00 -14.68
N TYR A 23 2.02 15.09 -15.98
CA TYR A 23 2.32 16.35 -16.68
C TYR A 23 1.29 16.59 -17.78
N VAL A 24 0.52 17.66 -17.67
CA VAL A 24 -0.59 18.02 -18.58
C VAL A 24 -0.22 19.28 -19.35
N LYS A 25 -0.24 19.18 -20.68
CA LYS A 25 -0.06 20.34 -21.58
C LYS A 25 -1.39 21.05 -21.80
N SER A 26 -1.29 22.33 -22.14
CA SER A 26 -2.44 23.21 -22.34
C SER A 26 -3.52 22.56 -23.22
N GLY A 27 -4.72 22.38 -22.67
CA GLY A 27 -5.90 21.85 -23.36
C GLY A 27 -5.92 20.33 -23.55
N GLN A 28 -4.99 19.56 -22.97
CA GLN A 28 -5.04 18.10 -23.02
C GLN A 28 -6.11 17.53 -22.09
N ARG A 29 -6.96 16.65 -22.62
CA ARG A 29 -8.08 16.01 -21.89
C ARG A 29 -8.08 14.49 -21.98
N LEU A 30 -7.21 13.90 -22.80
CA LEU A 30 -7.12 12.46 -23.00
C LEU A 30 -5.96 11.87 -22.20
N ALA A 31 -6.22 10.80 -21.46
CA ALA A 31 -5.21 10.11 -20.65
C ALA A 31 -3.95 9.73 -21.46
N GLN A 32 -4.12 9.20 -22.67
CA GLN A 32 -3.00 8.77 -23.53
C GLN A 32 -2.06 9.93 -23.91
N ASP A 33 -2.60 11.12 -24.17
CA ASP A 33 -1.80 12.30 -24.53
C ASP A 33 -1.01 12.85 -23.34
N ILE A 34 -1.61 12.82 -22.15
CA ILE A 34 -0.97 13.19 -20.88
C ILE A 34 0.23 12.25 -20.60
N LEU A 35 0.00 10.93 -20.70
CA LEU A 35 1.02 9.90 -20.49
C LEU A 35 2.16 9.94 -21.52
N ARG A 36 1.87 10.41 -22.74
CA ARG A 36 2.86 10.52 -23.81
C ARG A 36 3.87 11.64 -23.56
N ASN A 37 3.48 12.68 -22.80
CA ASN A 37 4.34 13.84 -22.56
C ASN A 37 5.67 13.46 -21.92
N VAL A 38 5.64 12.65 -20.86
CA VAL A 38 6.82 12.28 -20.07
C VAL A 38 7.80 11.36 -20.81
N GLY A 39 7.43 10.84 -21.98
CA GLY A 39 8.29 9.99 -22.81
C GLY A 39 9.50 10.71 -23.41
N SER A 40 9.50 12.05 -23.48
CA SER A 40 10.66 12.83 -23.89
C SER A 40 10.78 14.13 -23.10
N GLN A 41 12.02 14.52 -22.78
CA GLN A 41 12.32 15.83 -22.21
C GLN A 41 11.97 17.00 -23.17
N ARG A 42 11.84 16.72 -24.48
CA ARG A 42 11.51 17.75 -25.49
C ARG A 42 10.04 18.16 -25.37
N GLY A 43 9.80 19.39 -24.93
CA GLY A 43 8.45 19.94 -24.75
C GLY A 43 7.88 19.70 -23.35
N ILE A 44 8.72 19.67 -22.33
CA ILE A 44 8.34 19.74 -20.90
C ILE A 44 9.02 20.97 -20.30
N GLN A 45 8.30 21.67 -19.42
CA GLN A 45 8.86 22.80 -18.66
C GLN A 45 10.00 22.33 -17.74
N GLY A 46 11.16 22.99 -17.81
CA GLY A 46 12.31 22.65 -16.93
C GLY A 46 11.96 22.70 -15.44
N GLN A 47 11.06 23.60 -15.03
CA GLN A 47 10.55 23.71 -13.66
C GLN A 47 9.89 22.43 -13.14
N PHE A 48 9.27 21.62 -14.01
CA PHE A 48 8.70 20.32 -13.63
C PHE A 48 9.77 19.29 -13.29
N LEU A 49 10.87 19.25 -14.05
CA LEU A 49 11.99 18.33 -13.78
C LEU A 49 12.73 18.72 -12.49
N GLU A 50 12.91 20.02 -12.26
CA GLU A 50 13.42 20.55 -10.99
C GLU A 50 12.50 20.18 -9.81
N PHE A 51 11.18 20.24 -10.03
CA PHE A 51 10.20 19.80 -9.05
C PHE A 51 10.29 18.29 -8.77
N LEU A 52 10.36 17.43 -9.80
CA LEU A 52 10.56 15.98 -9.64
C LEU A 52 11.80 15.68 -8.78
N HIS A 53 12.95 16.29 -9.09
CA HIS A 53 14.18 16.12 -8.31
C HIS A 53 14.08 16.65 -6.86
N SER A 54 13.08 17.46 -6.53
CA SER A 54 12.83 17.96 -5.17
C SER A 54 11.88 17.06 -4.33
N LEU A 55 11.20 16.10 -4.97
CA LEU A 55 10.27 15.17 -4.31
C LEU A 55 10.99 14.03 -3.56
N GLY A 56 12.08 13.51 -4.11
CA GLY A 56 12.77 12.35 -3.54
C GLY A 56 14.11 12.06 -4.20
N TRP A 57 14.72 10.95 -3.80
CA TRP A 57 16.00 10.45 -4.28
C TRP A 57 15.72 9.43 -5.40
N PRO A 58 16.33 9.54 -6.58
CA PRO A 58 16.16 8.53 -7.62
C PRO A 58 16.82 7.21 -7.16
N VAL A 59 16.04 6.14 -7.10
CA VAL A 59 16.52 4.79 -6.73
C VAL A 59 16.15 3.77 -7.81
N ASP A 60 17.06 2.82 -8.04
CA ASP A 60 16.87 1.67 -8.93
C ASP A 60 16.00 0.61 -8.22
N VAL A 61 14.89 0.23 -8.84
CA VAL A 61 13.89 -0.70 -8.27
C VAL A 61 14.51 -2.07 -7.97
N GLN A 62 15.43 -2.58 -8.79
CA GLN A 62 16.04 -3.90 -8.58
C GLN A 62 17.00 -3.94 -7.38
N LYS A 63 17.49 -2.77 -6.95
CA LYS A 63 18.50 -2.61 -5.89
C LYS A 63 17.91 -2.04 -4.60
N HIS A 64 16.61 -1.73 -4.58
CA HIS A 64 15.98 -0.98 -3.49
C HIS A 64 15.21 -1.85 -2.51
N ALA A 65 15.64 -1.86 -1.25
CA ALA A 65 15.05 -2.67 -0.18
C ALA A 65 13.73 -2.11 0.42
N GLY A 66 13.27 -0.93 0.02
CA GLY A 66 12.07 -0.27 0.53
C GLY A 66 10.85 -0.38 -0.40
N TRP A 67 9.88 0.50 -0.19
CA TRP A 67 8.71 0.63 -1.06
C TRP A 67 9.05 1.26 -2.42
N THR A 68 8.76 0.53 -3.50
CA THR A 68 8.94 0.95 -4.91
C THR A 68 7.62 1.27 -5.61
N GLY A 69 6.55 1.47 -4.83
CA GLY A 69 5.23 1.86 -5.33
C GLY A 69 4.29 0.71 -5.70
N HIS A 70 4.79 -0.52 -5.81
CA HIS A 70 3.99 -1.73 -6.06
C HIS A 70 4.48 -2.93 -5.23
N ILE A 71 3.56 -3.74 -4.69
CA ILE A 71 3.90 -4.88 -3.81
C ILE A 71 4.76 -5.96 -4.49
N SER A 72 4.60 -6.16 -5.80
CA SER A 72 5.40 -7.17 -6.53
C SER A 72 6.87 -6.79 -6.71
N THR A 73 7.22 -5.51 -6.62
CA THR A 73 8.58 -4.96 -6.80
C THR A 73 9.19 -4.41 -5.51
N SER A 74 8.42 -4.28 -4.43
CA SER A 74 8.88 -3.69 -3.16
C SER A 74 9.48 -4.71 -2.20
N TRP A 75 10.37 -4.23 -1.31
CA TRP A 75 11.01 -5.02 -0.25
C TRP A 75 11.72 -6.30 -0.74
N LYS A 76 12.21 -6.28 -1.99
CA LYS A 76 13.01 -7.34 -2.60
C LYS A 76 14.41 -6.82 -2.85
N ILE A 77 15.41 -7.53 -2.35
CA ILE A 77 16.81 -7.29 -2.68
C ILE A 77 17.20 -8.40 -3.65
N SER A 78 17.30 -8.08 -4.94
CA SER A 78 17.84 -9.02 -5.93
C SER A 78 19.28 -9.37 -5.59
N GLN A 79 19.71 -10.62 -5.85
CA GLN A 79 21.12 -10.96 -5.73
C GLN A 79 21.92 -10.23 -6.83
N PRO A 80 23.22 -9.94 -6.62
CA PRO A 80 24.03 -9.23 -7.63
C PRO A 80 24.03 -9.88 -9.02
N GLU A 81 23.83 -11.21 -9.07
CA GLU A 81 23.78 -12.01 -10.30
C GLU A 81 22.47 -11.84 -11.09
N ASP A 82 21.37 -11.45 -10.43
CA ASP A 82 20.05 -11.24 -11.04
C ASP A 82 19.87 -9.80 -11.60
N ILE A 83 20.82 -8.90 -11.34
CA ILE A 83 20.72 -7.49 -11.73
C ILE A 83 21.00 -7.34 -13.23
N GLN A 84 19.95 -7.08 -14.02
CA GLN A 84 20.11 -6.73 -15.42
C GLN A 84 20.54 -5.26 -15.55
N GLU A 85 21.78 -5.03 -15.99
CA GLU A 85 22.30 -3.71 -16.37
C GLU A 85 21.61 -3.19 -17.64
N ASN A 86 20.37 -2.73 -17.48
CA ASN A 86 19.68 -1.95 -18.49
C ASN A 86 20.33 -0.57 -18.59
N ALA A 87 20.75 -0.18 -19.79
CA ALA A 87 21.29 1.17 -20.03
C ALA A 87 20.24 2.23 -19.62
N PRO A 88 20.62 3.24 -18.82
CA PRO A 88 19.66 4.22 -18.32
C PRO A 88 19.00 4.98 -19.47
N ARG A 89 17.67 5.13 -19.43
CA ARG A 89 16.89 5.89 -20.42
C ARG A 89 17.15 7.39 -20.29
N VAL A 90 18.24 7.87 -20.90
CA VAL A 90 18.63 9.30 -20.93
C VAL A 90 17.66 10.12 -21.80
N GLY A 91 17.38 11.36 -21.38
CA GLY A 91 16.54 12.30 -22.14
C GLY A 91 15.03 12.06 -22.02
N THR A 92 14.60 11.25 -21.05
CA THR A 92 13.19 11.09 -20.67
C THR A 92 12.67 12.33 -19.96
N GLY A 93 11.35 12.53 -20.03
CA GLY A 93 10.64 13.61 -19.36
C GLY A 93 10.23 13.27 -17.92
N GLY A 94 10.92 12.33 -17.27
CA GLY A 94 10.51 11.71 -16.00
C GLY A 94 9.99 10.28 -16.15
N SER A 95 9.74 9.77 -17.35
CA SER A 95 9.26 8.39 -17.59
C SER A 95 10.26 7.27 -17.25
N ILE A 96 11.42 7.59 -16.66
CA ILE A 96 12.30 6.62 -16.02
C ILE A 96 11.80 6.24 -14.61
N TYR A 97 11.02 7.11 -13.97
CA TYR A 97 10.43 6.90 -12.64
C TYR A 97 9.13 6.09 -12.72
N ASP A 98 9.15 5.00 -13.48
CA ASP A 98 7.98 4.25 -13.94
C ASP A 98 7.49 3.16 -12.96
N GLY A 99 8.14 3.01 -11.80
CA GLY A 99 7.84 1.94 -10.83
C GLY A 99 8.48 0.58 -11.15
N GLN A 100 9.22 0.47 -12.25
CA GLN A 100 9.86 -0.76 -12.72
C GLN A 100 11.38 -0.61 -12.93
N GLN A 101 11.84 0.53 -13.43
CA GLN A 101 13.25 0.90 -13.59
C GLN A 101 13.71 1.73 -12.39
N GLN A 102 13.06 2.88 -12.16
CA GLN A 102 13.34 3.75 -11.02
C GLN A 102 12.06 4.25 -10.35
N VAL A 103 12.22 4.74 -9.13
CA VAL A 103 11.25 5.62 -8.46
C VAL A 103 11.98 6.79 -7.81
N LEU A 104 11.26 7.87 -7.54
CA LEU A 104 11.73 8.91 -6.64
C LEU A 104 11.30 8.52 -5.21
N TYR A 105 12.24 8.08 -4.39
CA TYR A 105 11.99 7.56 -3.04
C TYR A 105 12.25 8.61 -1.96
N TRP A 106 11.45 8.58 -0.89
CA TRP A 106 11.77 9.29 0.35
C TRP A 106 11.27 8.49 1.56
N ALA A 107 11.99 8.55 2.68
CA ALA A 107 11.53 7.95 3.94
C ALA A 107 12.03 8.71 5.17
N ASP A 108 11.31 8.53 6.28
CA ASP A 108 11.74 8.88 7.63
C ASP A 108 11.79 7.64 8.55
N VAL A 109 11.67 7.84 9.87
CA VAL A 109 11.68 6.77 10.86
C VAL A 109 10.43 5.88 10.78
N SER A 110 9.32 6.43 10.29
CA SER A 110 7.95 5.88 10.40
C SER A 110 7.23 5.67 9.07
N SER A 111 7.59 6.43 8.03
CA SER A 111 6.89 6.45 6.75
C SER A 111 7.88 6.40 5.59
N GLU A 112 7.49 5.73 4.50
CA GLU A 112 8.17 5.72 3.21
C GLU A 112 7.19 6.07 2.08
N VAL A 113 7.65 6.80 1.07
CA VAL A 113 6.84 7.23 -0.07
C VAL A 113 7.60 7.06 -1.38
N ALA A 114 6.94 6.47 -2.37
CA ALA A 114 7.42 6.38 -3.74
C ALA A 114 6.62 7.33 -4.63
N PHE A 115 7.30 8.23 -5.34
CA PHE A 115 6.69 9.01 -6.42
C PHE A 115 6.98 8.31 -7.74
N ILE A 116 5.89 7.96 -8.45
CA ILE A 116 5.90 7.33 -9.78
C ILE A 116 5.41 8.35 -10.81
N VAL A 117 5.99 8.30 -12.02
CA VAL A 117 5.61 9.11 -13.19
C VAL A 117 5.08 8.14 -14.25
N PRO A 118 3.76 7.86 -14.31
CA PRO A 118 3.19 6.94 -15.30
C PRO A 118 3.43 7.42 -16.74
N SER A 119 3.74 6.49 -17.64
CA SER A 119 3.98 6.78 -19.05
C SER A 119 3.15 5.90 -19.98
N LEU A 120 3.13 6.24 -21.27
CA LEU A 120 2.37 5.46 -22.27
C LEU A 120 2.90 4.01 -22.42
N ASP A 121 4.20 3.79 -22.19
CA ASP A 121 4.79 2.44 -22.13
C ASP A 121 4.15 1.60 -21.01
N ASN A 122 3.91 2.19 -19.83
CA ASN A 122 3.25 1.51 -18.70
C ASN A 122 1.81 1.13 -19.06
N PHE A 123 1.08 2.04 -19.69
CA PHE A 123 -0.32 1.81 -20.08
C PHE A 123 -0.47 0.63 -21.04
N HIS A 124 0.39 0.55 -22.07
CA HIS A 124 0.38 -0.59 -22.99
C HIS A 124 0.82 -1.91 -22.34
N ARG A 125 1.77 -1.88 -21.39
CA ARG A 125 2.14 -3.08 -20.59
C ARG A 125 0.95 -3.59 -19.78
N LEU A 126 0.25 -2.69 -19.06
CA LEU A 126 -0.91 -3.05 -18.24
C LEU A 126 -2.08 -3.60 -19.06
N GLN A 127 -2.34 -3.07 -20.26
CA GLN A 127 -3.33 -3.64 -21.17
C GLN A 127 -2.95 -5.05 -21.64
N ASN A 128 -1.68 -5.29 -21.95
CA ASN A 128 -1.20 -6.59 -22.44
C ASN A 128 -1.11 -7.66 -21.33
N ASP A 129 -0.78 -7.28 -20.09
CA ASP A 129 -0.76 -8.20 -18.93
C ASP A 129 -2.16 -8.43 -18.33
N GLY A 130 -3.12 -7.54 -18.56
CA GLY A 130 -4.52 -7.74 -18.13
C GLY A 130 -5.15 -9.03 -18.68
N ASP A 131 -4.75 -9.43 -19.88
CA ASP A 131 -5.17 -10.68 -20.55
C ASP A 131 -4.36 -11.92 -20.08
N LYS A 132 -3.38 -11.71 -19.18
CA LYS A 132 -2.55 -12.75 -18.54
C LYS A 132 -2.61 -12.66 -17.02
N SER A 133 -3.81 -12.47 -16.49
CA SER A 133 -4.10 -12.84 -15.10
C SER A 133 -3.67 -14.31 -14.89
N PRO A 134 -2.78 -14.63 -13.94
CA PRO A 134 -2.45 -16.02 -13.63
C PRO A 134 -3.66 -16.66 -12.96
N GLN A 135 -4.52 -17.31 -13.76
CA GLN A 135 -5.41 -18.31 -13.22
C GLN A 135 -4.53 -19.38 -12.57
N LEU A 136 -4.53 -19.41 -11.23
CA LEU A 136 -4.22 -20.60 -10.48
C LEU A 136 -5.17 -21.68 -10.98
N SER A 137 -4.65 -22.53 -11.86
CA SER A 137 -5.40 -23.61 -12.49
C SER A 137 -5.75 -24.65 -11.44
N VAL A 138 -6.87 -24.42 -10.74
CA VAL A 138 -7.60 -25.50 -10.06
C VAL A 138 -8.03 -26.44 -11.16
N SER A 139 -7.28 -27.53 -11.33
CA SER A 139 -7.57 -28.59 -12.27
C SER A 139 -8.88 -29.26 -11.87
N THR A 140 -9.99 -28.82 -12.47
CA THR A 140 -11.28 -29.51 -12.42
C THR A 140 -11.14 -30.85 -13.16
N PRO A 141 -11.32 -32.00 -12.49
CA PRO A 141 -11.45 -33.28 -13.19
C PRO A 141 -12.75 -33.27 -13.99
N SER A 142 -12.69 -33.68 -15.26
CA SER A 142 -13.84 -33.80 -16.14
C SER A 142 -14.84 -34.83 -15.63
N GLU A 143 -16.13 -34.49 -15.59
CA GLU A 143 -17.20 -35.45 -15.29
C GLU A 143 -17.38 -36.48 -16.42
N GLY A 144 -17.31 -37.76 -16.06
CA GLY A 144 -17.96 -38.86 -16.77
C GLY A 144 -19.17 -39.35 -15.97
N PRO A 145 -20.23 -39.87 -16.60
CA PRO A 145 -21.57 -39.88 -15.98
C PRO A 145 -21.78 -41.08 -15.03
N GLY A 146 -22.18 -40.81 -13.78
CA GLY A 146 -22.65 -41.88 -12.90
C GLY A 146 -22.89 -41.49 -11.44
N GLY A 147 -24.16 -41.26 -11.08
CA GLY A 147 -24.72 -41.72 -9.79
C GLY A 147 -24.40 -40.95 -8.50
N THR A 148 -25.47 -40.34 -7.96
CA THR A 148 -25.71 -40.07 -6.52
C THR A 148 -24.90 -38.98 -5.80
N LYS A 149 -25.64 -38.07 -5.15
CA LYS A 149 -25.14 -36.97 -4.32
C LYS A 149 -24.54 -37.47 -3.00
N PRO A 150 -23.43 -36.91 -2.50
CA PRO A 150 -23.09 -36.94 -1.08
C PRO A 150 -23.50 -35.64 -0.36
N THR A 151 -24.19 -35.85 0.75
CA THR A 151 -24.72 -34.86 1.70
C THR A 151 -23.63 -33.98 2.34
N THR A 152 -23.95 -32.71 2.62
CA THR A 152 -23.10 -31.82 3.43
C THR A 152 -23.06 -32.27 4.90
N LEU A 153 -21.86 -32.59 5.40
CA LEU A 153 -21.67 -32.94 6.82
C LEU A 153 -21.51 -31.68 7.68
N SER A 154 -22.64 -31.13 8.12
CA SER A 154 -22.67 -30.15 9.22
C SER A 154 -22.54 -30.91 10.56
N LEU A 155 -21.44 -30.72 11.28
CA LEU A 155 -21.24 -31.33 12.60
C LEU A 155 -21.93 -30.49 13.69
N GLU A 156 -23.24 -30.66 13.83
CA GLU A 156 -23.97 -30.12 14.99
C GLU A 156 -23.55 -30.82 16.28
N ARG A 157 -23.39 -30.05 17.36
CA ARG A 157 -22.96 -30.54 18.68
C ARG A 157 -24.08 -30.30 19.69
N PRO A 158 -24.78 -31.34 20.20
CA PRO A 158 -25.88 -31.15 21.13
C PRO A 158 -25.42 -30.65 22.50
N LEU A 159 -26.23 -29.76 23.10
CA LEU A 159 -26.14 -29.39 24.51
C LEU A 159 -26.91 -30.40 25.36
N THR A 160 -26.27 -30.99 26.36
CA THR A 160 -26.94 -31.59 27.52
C THR A 160 -26.12 -31.36 28.79
N GLU A 161 -26.76 -30.81 29.83
CA GLU A 161 -26.25 -30.85 31.21
C GLU A 161 -26.41 -32.28 31.77
N PRO A 162 -25.74 -32.59 32.90
CA PRO A 162 -26.55 -32.56 34.11
C PRO A 162 -25.87 -31.97 35.36
N ARG A 163 -26.68 -31.17 36.06
CA ARG A 163 -26.61 -30.77 37.47
C ARG A 163 -26.14 -31.87 38.44
N ASN A 164 -25.19 -31.51 39.31
CA ASN A 164 -25.06 -32.09 40.66
C ASN A 164 -24.65 -31.01 41.67
N LYS A 165 -25.14 -31.12 42.92
CA LYS A 165 -24.95 -30.14 44.00
C LYS A 165 -23.84 -30.57 44.97
N THR A 166 -23.03 -29.63 45.47
CA THR A 166 -22.40 -29.71 46.81
C THR A 166 -21.97 -28.32 47.32
N MET A 167 -21.77 -28.23 48.63
CA MET A 167 -21.92 -27.07 49.53
C MET A 167 -20.92 -25.88 49.41
N GLU A 168 -21.22 -24.86 50.23
CA GLU A 168 -20.64 -23.50 50.30
C GLU A 168 -19.30 -23.40 51.06
N SER A 169 -18.52 -22.34 50.80
CA SER A 169 -18.14 -21.33 51.83
C SER A 169 -17.41 -20.10 51.21
N PRO A 170 -17.41 -18.90 51.85
CA PRO A 170 -17.15 -17.64 51.13
C PRO A 170 -15.98 -16.77 51.65
N SER A 171 -15.17 -16.25 50.70
CA SER A 171 -14.25 -15.08 50.80
C SER A 171 -13.56 -14.87 49.44
N SER A 172 -13.19 -13.69 48.92
CA SER A 172 -13.37 -12.27 49.30
C SER A 172 -13.20 -11.40 48.02
N PRO A 173 -13.53 -10.08 48.00
CA PRO A 173 -13.75 -9.35 46.75
C PRO A 173 -12.49 -8.72 46.14
N HIS A 174 -12.46 -8.56 44.81
CA HIS A 174 -11.74 -7.47 44.15
C HIS A 174 -12.33 -7.15 42.77
N ASP A 175 -12.63 -5.86 42.53
CA ASP A 175 -13.08 -5.33 41.24
C ASP A 175 -11.98 -5.37 40.17
N ALA A 176 -12.32 -5.88 38.99
CA ALA A 176 -11.65 -5.56 37.73
C ALA A 176 -12.65 -5.72 36.56
N PRO A 177 -12.81 -4.72 35.67
CA PRO A 177 -13.77 -4.81 34.57
C PRO A 177 -13.29 -5.82 33.51
N ALA A 178 -14.00 -6.93 33.38
CA ALA A 178 -13.70 -7.97 32.40
C ALA A 178 -13.95 -7.49 30.96
N PHE A 179 -12.87 -7.20 30.22
CA PHE A 179 -12.92 -7.04 28.77
C PHE A 179 -13.41 -8.35 28.13
N ARG A 180 -14.64 -8.34 27.60
CA ARG A 180 -15.19 -9.49 26.86
C ARG A 180 -14.45 -9.66 25.53
N THR A 181 -13.50 -10.59 25.50
CA THR A 181 -12.78 -11.00 24.28
C THR A 181 -13.77 -11.63 23.29
N ARG A 182 -14.23 -10.84 22.31
CA ARG A 182 -14.96 -11.39 21.15
C ARG A 182 -13.99 -12.24 20.32
N ARG A 183 -14.11 -13.57 20.42
CA ARG A 183 -13.45 -14.49 19.51
C ARG A 183 -13.96 -14.25 18.09
N PHE A 184 -13.08 -13.79 17.20
CA PHE A 184 -13.29 -13.84 15.76
C PHE A 184 -12.35 -14.86 15.15
N GLY A 185 -12.89 -16.03 14.81
CA GLY A 185 -12.23 -16.94 13.88
C GLY A 185 -12.42 -16.46 12.45
N ARG A 186 -11.42 -15.77 11.92
CA ARG A 186 -11.20 -15.56 10.47
C ARG A 186 -9.71 -15.71 10.19
N PRO A 187 -9.31 -16.20 8.99
CA PRO A 187 -7.91 -16.22 8.61
C PRO A 187 -7.34 -14.81 8.66
N SER A 188 -6.08 -14.66 9.08
CA SER A 188 -5.38 -13.38 9.20
C SER A 188 -5.05 -12.79 7.82
N THR A 189 -6.07 -12.29 7.13
CA THR A 189 -5.90 -11.38 5.98
C THR A 189 -5.23 -10.10 6.47
N VAL A 190 -3.98 -9.87 6.07
CA VAL A 190 -3.20 -8.68 6.44
C VAL A 190 -3.99 -7.45 6.02
N THR A 191 -4.62 -6.78 7.01
CA THR A 191 -5.40 -5.55 6.74
C THR A 191 -4.42 -4.40 6.60
N ILE A 192 -3.91 -4.26 5.38
CA ILE A 192 -3.20 -3.06 4.93
C ILE A 192 -4.24 -1.92 4.89
N GLY A 193 -3.81 -0.68 5.16
CA GLY A 193 -4.71 0.47 5.28
C GLY A 193 -5.53 0.76 4.00
N PRO A 194 -6.49 1.69 4.07
CA PRO A 194 -7.35 2.01 2.94
C PRO A 194 -6.54 2.46 1.71
N ASP A 195 -6.93 1.97 0.54
CA ASP A 195 -6.32 2.32 -0.75
C ASP A 195 -6.58 3.79 -1.11
N THR A 196 -5.68 4.66 -0.65
CA THR A 196 -5.75 6.10 -0.87
C THR A 196 -4.92 6.46 -2.09
N LYS A 197 -5.55 7.02 -3.12
CA LYS A 197 -4.85 7.43 -4.34
C LYS A 197 -4.46 8.90 -4.24
N ILE A 198 -3.17 9.20 -4.35
CA ILE A 198 -2.65 10.57 -4.30
C ILE A 198 -2.00 10.90 -5.64
N PHE A 199 -2.56 11.89 -6.32
CA PHE A 199 -2.12 12.35 -7.62
C PHE A 199 -1.52 13.75 -7.48
N VAL A 200 -0.40 14.00 -8.16
CA VAL A 200 0.20 15.32 -8.31
C VAL A 200 0.16 15.67 -9.79
N VAL A 201 -0.48 16.77 -10.15
CA VAL A 201 -0.77 17.10 -11.55
C VAL A 201 -0.12 18.44 -11.88
N TRP A 202 0.93 18.41 -12.70
CA TRP A 202 1.54 19.63 -13.23
C TRP A 202 0.75 20.14 -14.43
N LEU A 203 0.29 21.38 -14.37
CA LEU A 203 -0.56 22.01 -15.38
C LEU A 203 0.17 23.15 -16.11
N GLU A 204 0.30 23.04 -17.43
CA GLU A 204 0.73 24.17 -18.26
C GLU A 204 -0.32 25.29 -18.30
N ASN A 205 -1.62 24.94 -18.33
CA ASN A 205 -2.74 25.87 -18.21
C ASN A 205 -3.54 25.56 -16.94
N PHE A 206 -3.81 26.57 -16.10
CA PHE A 206 -4.52 26.37 -14.84
C PHE A 206 -5.94 25.81 -15.02
N GLU A 207 -6.66 26.24 -16.06
CA GLU A 207 -8.07 25.84 -16.28
C GLU A 207 -8.23 24.35 -16.63
N ASP A 208 -7.17 23.67 -17.05
CA ASP A 208 -7.21 22.25 -17.43
C ASP A 208 -7.54 21.32 -16.23
N HIS A 209 -7.46 21.80 -14.98
CA HIS A 209 -7.84 21.03 -13.79
C HIS A 209 -9.30 20.55 -13.83
N GLU A 210 -10.24 21.39 -14.29
CA GLU A 210 -11.66 21.06 -14.37
C GLU A 210 -11.97 19.90 -15.33
N ASN A 211 -11.00 19.53 -16.18
CA ASN A 211 -11.17 18.57 -17.27
C ASN A 211 -10.16 17.42 -17.21
N PHE A 212 -9.45 17.28 -16.09
CA PHE A 212 -8.43 16.25 -15.90
C PHE A 212 -9.08 14.85 -15.81
N PRO A 213 -8.65 13.86 -16.64
CA PRO A 213 -9.33 12.58 -16.79
C PRO A 213 -8.96 11.57 -15.68
N THR A 214 -9.28 11.90 -14.42
CA THR A 214 -8.93 11.10 -13.23
C THR A 214 -9.35 9.63 -13.36
N GLY A 215 -10.57 9.35 -13.84
CA GLY A 215 -11.09 7.99 -13.98
C GLY A 215 -10.33 7.12 -14.99
N ASP A 216 -9.89 7.71 -16.10
CA ASP A 216 -9.13 7.00 -17.15
C ASP A 216 -7.67 6.75 -16.72
N LEU A 217 -7.15 7.58 -15.81
CA LEU A 217 -5.79 7.47 -15.28
C LEU A 217 -5.70 6.49 -14.09
N LEU A 218 -6.80 6.33 -13.33
CA LEU A 218 -6.88 5.49 -12.13
C LEU A 218 -6.33 4.05 -12.31
N PRO A 219 -6.61 3.30 -13.40
CA PRO A 219 -6.13 1.93 -13.56
C PRO A 219 -4.60 1.77 -13.58
N MET A 220 -3.86 2.82 -13.94
CA MET A 220 -2.39 2.81 -13.93
C MET A 220 -1.79 3.06 -12.55
N THR A 221 -2.61 3.40 -11.56
CA THR A 221 -2.18 3.75 -10.19
C THR A 221 -2.37 2.60 -9.21
N SER A 222 -2.50 1.39 -9.76
CA SER A 222 -2.52 0.13 -9.02
C SER A 222 -1.18 -0.09 -8.29
N THR A 223 -1.26 -0.50 -7.03
CA THR A 223 -0.13 -0.78 -6.14
C THR A 223 -0.03 -2.26 -5.78
N GLY A 224 -1.03 -3.06 -6.17
CA GLY A 224 -1.25 -4.44 -5.76
C GLY A 224 -1.73 -4.59 -4.30
N LEU A 225 -1.84 -3.50 -3.54
CA LEU A 225 -2.36 -3.50 -2.17
C LEU A 225 -3.91 -3.59 -2.13
N GLU A 226 -4.57 -3.26 -3.23
CA GLU A 226 -6.04 -3.19 -3.36
C GLU A 226 -6.71 -4.53 -3.03
N GLN A 227 -6.03 -5.64 -3.36
CA GLN A 227 -6.46 -7.02 -3.08
C GLN A 227 -6.48 -7.36 -1.58
N TYR A 228 -5.72 -6.63 -0.76
CA TYR A 228 -5.58 -6.85 0.68
C TYR A 228 -6.46 -5.90 1.51
N THR A 229 -7.20 -4.99 0.85
CA THR A 229 -8.15 -4.09 1.52
C THR A 229 -9.54 -4.72 1.60
N ALA A 230 -10.18 -4.66 2.77
CA ALA A 230 -11.43 -5.40 3.05
C ALA A 230 -12.70 -4.81 2.40
N THR A 231 -12.57 -3.83 1.51
CA THR A 231 -13.67 -2.97 1.01
C THR A 231 -13.91 -3.05 -0.51
N SER A 232 -13.19 -3.93 -1.21
CA SER A 232 -13.10 -3.99 -2.69
C SER A 232 -14.33 -4.61 -3.40
N SER A 233 -15.56 -4.24 -3.01
CA SER A 233 -16.80 -4.81 -3.56
C SER A 233 -17.80 -3.79 -4.14
N SER A 234 -17.41 -2.52 -4.32
CA SER A 234 -18.21 -1.57 -5.09
C SER A 234 -17.35 -0.50 -5.76
N SER A 235 -17.34 -0.49 -7.10
CA SER A 235 -16.71 0.54 -7.95
C SER A 235 -17.06 1.97 -7.52
N MET A 236 -18.32 2.17 -7.13
CA MET A 236 -18.93 3.44 -6.68
C MET A 236 -18.35 4.03 -5.36
N ARG A 237 -17.25 3.48 -4.83
CA ARG A 237 -16.50 4.02 -3.68
C ARG A 237 -15.11 4.54 -4.04
N GLN A 238 -14.51 4.13 -5.17
CA GLN A 238 -13.12 4.47 -5.48
C GLN A 238 -12.89 5.97 -5.61
N ASP A 239 -13.86 6.71 -6.17
CA ASP A 239 -13.80 8.17 -6.32
C ASP A 239 -13.69 8.95 -4.99
N LYS A 240 -13.99 8.32 -3.84
CA LYS A 240 -14.03 9.00 -2.53
C LYS A 240 -12.70 9.06 -1.80
N ASP A 241 -11.69 8.34 -2.28
CA ASP A 241 -10.36 8.24 -1.67
C ASP A 241 -9.22 8.66 -2.63
N ILE A 242 -9.58 9.41 -3.68
CA ILE A 242 -8.64 10.10 -4.58
C ILE A 242 -8.39 11.53 -4.09
N PHE A 243 -7.12 11.94 -4.07
CA PHE A 243 -6.66 13.29 -3.74
C PHE A 243 -5.78 13.81 -4.86
N LEU A 244 -6.07 15.02 -5.35
CA LEU A 244 -5.37 15.66 -6.45
C LEU A 244 -4.70 16.94 -5.94
N ILE A 245 -3.40 17.04 -6.19
CA ILE A 245 -2.57 18.21 -5.90
C ILE A 245 -2.16 18.81 -7.24
N TYR A 246 -2.94 19.78 -7.74
CA TYR A 246 -2.62 20.48 -8.97
C TYR A 246 -1.59 21.58 -8.71
N ILE A 247 -0.62 21.68 -9.60
CA ILE A 247 0.49 22.63 -9.54
C ILE A 247 0.55 23.39 -10.85
N HIS A 248 0.43 24.72 -10.79
CA HIS A 248 0.56 25.59 -11.96
C HIS A 248 1.65 26.66 -11.73
N ALA A 249 2.58 26.77 -12.68
CA ALA A 249 3.69 27.72 -12.60
C ALA A 249 3.25 29.15 -12.99
N LEU A 250 3.46 30.11 -12.10
CA LEU A 250 3.12 31.52 -12.33
C LEU A 250 4.31 32.28 -12.94
N GLN A 251 4.02 33.36 -13.67
CA GLN A 251 5.02 34.20 -14.35
C GLN A 251 6.07 34.82 -13.39
N ASN A 252 5.76 34.92 -12.10
CA ASN A 252 6.66 35.45 -11.06
C ASN A 252 7.58 34.38 -10.43
N GLY A 253 7.58 33.13 -10.94
CA GLY A 253 8.39 32.03 -10.41
C GLY A 253 7.86 31.41 -9.11
N LEU A 254 6.63 31.73 -8.74
CA LEU A 254 5.87 31.03 -7.70
C LEU A 254 4.93 29.99 -8.34
N PHE A 255 4.37 29.12 -7.53
CA PHE A 255 3.49 28.04 -7.96
C PHE A 255 2.14 28.16 -7.28
N ARG A 256 1.06 28.19 -8.06
CA ARG A 256 -0.30 28.10 -7.55
C ARG A 256 -0.63 26.64 -7.29
N ILE A 257 -1.20 26.37 -6.12
CA ILE A 257 -1.67 25.06 -5.71
C ILE A 257 -3.20 25.09 -5.73
N HIS A 258 -3.80 24.04 -6.31
CA HIS A 258 -5.24 23.76 -6.24
C HIS A 258 -5.41 22.32 -5.75
N MET A 259 -6.32 22.11 -4.81
CA MET A 259 -6.45 20.85 -4.05
C MET A 259 -7.86 20.28 -4.19
N GLU A 260 -7.97 19.07 -4.73
CA GLU A 260 -9.25 18.34 -4.81
C GLU A 260 -9.17 16.99 -4.08
N GLY A 261 -10.31 16.52 -3.59
CA GLY A 261 -10.43 15.26 -2.86
C GLY A 261 -11.30 15.40 -1.61
N ASN A 262 -11.83 14.28 -1.12
CA ASN A 262 -12.78 14.26 0.00
C ASN A 262 -12.08 14.48 1.35
N THR A 263 -11.71 15.74 1.58
CA THR A 263 -11.04 16.28 2.77
C THR A 263 -12.10 16.72 3.80
N GLY A 264 -12.80 15.76 4.42
CA GLY A 264 -13.85 16.02 5.43
C GLY A 264 -13.41 16.97 6.56
N LYS A 265 -14.36 17.53 7.34
CA LYS A 265 -14.19 18.70 8.25
C LYS A 265 -13.02 18.69 9.28
N ILE A 266 -12.24 17.62 9.38
CA ILE A 266 -11.07 17.45 10.27
C ILE A 266 -9.77 17.19 9.45
N SER A 267 -9.74 17.63 8.18
CA SER A 267 -8.68 17.39 7.19
C SER A 267 -7.51 18.39 7.22
N MET A 268 -7.68 19.55 7.87
CA MET A 268 -6.81 20.73 7.72
C MET A 268 -5.40 20.62 8.36
N ALA A 269 -4.90 19.40 8.61
CA ALA A 269 -3.55 19.15 9.15
C ALA A 269 -2.53 18.83 8.03
N ILE A 270 -2.60 19.58 6.92
CA ILE A 270 -1.75 19.42 5.74
C ILE A 270 -0.99 20.72 5.44
N PRO A 271 0.31 20.67 5.05
CA PRO A 271 1.09 21.88 4.76
C PRO A 271 0.60 22.68 3.55
N LEU A 272 0.08 22.00 2.52
CA LEU A 272 -0.58 22.66 1.39
C LEU A 272 -2.08 22.80 1.67
N VAL A 273 -2.62 23.99 1.39
CA VAL A 273 -4.05 24.29 1.41
C VAL A 273 -4.47 24.74 0.01
N ASP A 274 -5.74 24.56 -0.32
CA ASP A 274 -6.29 25.02 -1.59
C ASP A 274 -6.07 26.52 -1.83
N GLY A 275 -5.86 26.89 -3.09
CA GLY A 275 -5.57 28.26 -3.54
C GLY A 275 -4.21 28.83 -3.10
N MET A 276 -3.39 28.09 -2.33
CA MET A 276 -2.13 28.59 -1.79
C MET A 276 -1.08 28.84 -2.89
N VAL A 277 -0.21 29.83 -2.68
CA VAL A 277 0.91 30.14 -3.57
C VAL A 277 2.24 29.83 -2.89
N VAL A 278 3.11 29.10 -3.58
CA VAL A 278 4.29 28.44 -3.02
C VAL A 278 5.57 28.83 -3.77
N SER A 279 6.69 28.95 -3.04
CA SER A 279 8.00 29.22 -3.64
C SER A 279 8.66 27.95 -4.22
N ARG A 280 9.43 28.11 -5.31
CA ARG A 280 10.22 27.03 -5.95
C ARG A 280 11.01 26.18 -4.97
N ARG A 281 11.61 26.78 -3.94
CA ARG A 281 12.48 26.09 -2.97
C ARG A 281 11.71 25.18 -1.99
N THR A 282 10.43 25.47 -1.76
CA THR A 282 9.61 24.79 -0.75
C THR A 282 8.60 23.82 -1.35
N LEU A 283 8.31 23.92 -2.65
CA LEU A 283 7.29 23.16 -3.38
C LEU A 283 7.39 21.65 -3.13
N GLY A 284 8.49 21.00 -3.52
CA GLY A 284 8.65 19.55 -3.36
C GLY A 284 8.48 19.05 -1.93
N SER A 285 8.99 19.80 -0.96
CA SER A 285 8.85 19.41 0.46
C SER A 285 7.42 19.58 0.98
N MET A 286 6.70 20.61 0.56
CA MET A 286 5.30 20.78 0.96
C MET A 286 4.38 19.77 0.27
N VAL A 287 4.58 19.47 -1.03
CA VAL A 287 3.83 18.42 -1.74
C VAL A 287 4.07 17.06 -1.08
N ARG A 288 5.33 16.69 -0.81
CA ARG A 288 5.70 15.45 -0.13
C ARG A 288 5.05 15.31 1.24
N GLN A 289 5.17 16.33 2.10
CA GLN A 289 4.59 16.28 3.45
C GLN A 289 3.05 16.30 3.43
N THR A 290 2.44 16.95 2.44
CA THR A 290 0.99 16.89 2.21
C THR A 290 0.54 15.47 1.84
N ALA A 291 1.23 14.81 0.92
CA ALA A 291 0.92 13.43 0.52
C ALA A 291 1.05 12.44 1.69
N ILE A 292 2.16 12.49 2.45
CA ILE A 292 2.37 11.65 3.64
C ILE A 292 1.27 11.91 4.69
N ASN A 293 0.89 13.17 4.93
CA ASN A 293 -0.17 13.49 5.87
C ASN A 293 -1.54 13.00 5.39
N ILE A 294 -1.85 13.06 4.09
CA ILE A 294 -3.10 12.51 3.52
C ILE A 294 -3.18 10.99 3.77
N GLY A 295 -2.16 10.23 3.37
CA GLY A 295 -2.13 8.78 3.57
C GLY A 295 -2.19 8.38 5.05
N ARG A 296 -1.42 9.05 5.90
CA ARG A 296 -1.45 8.88 7.37
C ARG A 296 -2.84 9.20 7.94
N ARG A 297 -3.50 10.27 7.49
CA ARG A 297 -4.85 10.65 7.94
C ARG A 297 -5.85 9.55 7.60
N LYS A 298 -5.84 9.06 6.37
CA LYS A 298 -6.75 8.00 5.90
C LYS A 298 -6.55 6.68 6.62
N ARG A 299 -5.30 6.29 6.91
CA ARG A 299 -5.01 5.15 7.81
C ARG A 299 -5.64 5.34 9.18
N LEU A 300 -5.47 6.51 9.80
CA LEU A 300 -6.01 6.81 11.13
C LEU A 300 -7.53 7.03 11.18
N GLU A 301 -8.19 7.27 10.05
CA GLU A 301 -9.66 7.32 9.93
C GLU A 301 -10.30 5.91 9.85
N SER A 302 -9.50 4.87 9.64
CA SER A 302 -9.97 3.48 9.54
C SER A 302 -9.86 2.76 10.89
N ASP A 303 -10.99 2.45 11.53
CA ASP A 303 -11.04 1.68 12.79
C ASP A 303 -10.34 0.30 12.72
N SER A 304 -10.18 -0.25 11.51
CA SER A 304 -9.51 -1.54 11.27
C SER A 304 -8.00 -1.42 11.02
N TYR A 305 -7.45 -0.21 10.86
CA TYR A 305 -6.04 -0.03 10.58
C TYR A 305 -5.19 -0.34 11.82
N GLN A 306 -4.09 -1.06 11.59
CA GLN A 306 -3.12 -1.40 12.62
C GLN A 306 -1.72 -0.93 12.20
N PRO A 307 -1.05 -0.07 13.00
CA PRO A 307 0.30 0.36 12.71
C PRO A 307 1.28 -0.82 12.54
N PRO A 308 2.35 -0.67 11.74
CA PRO A 308 3.25 -1.79 11.41
C PRO A 308 3.84 -2.48 12.65
N HIS A 309 4.23 -1.70 13.67
CA HIS A 309 4.73 -2.24 14.94
C HIS A 309 3.67 -3.01 15.75
N VAL A 310 2.39 -2.64 15.65
CA VAL A 310 1.27 -3.37 16.28
C VAL A 310 1.03 -4.69 15.56
N ARG A 311 1.00 -4.67 14.22
CA ARG A 311 0.88 -5.88 13.39
C ARG A 311 2.02 -6.86 13.68
N ARG A 312 3.27 -6.38 13.75
CA ARG A 312 4.44 -7.19 14.12
C ARG A 312 4.30 -7.79 15.52
N LYS A 313 3.89 -6.99 16.53
CA LYS A 313 3.64 -7.49 17.90
C LYS A 313 2.57 -8.57 17.93
N MET A 314 1.46 -8.39 17.22
CA MET A 314 0.39 -9.39 17.16
C MET A 314 0.85 -10.68 16.49
N LYS A 315 1.63 -10.60 15.39
CA LYS A 315 2.18 -11.80 14.74
C LYS A 315 3.19 -12.54 15.62
N ILE A 316 4.02 -11.83 16.38
CA ILE A 316 4.90 -12.44 17.40
C ILE A 316 4.07 -13.18 18.45
N GLN A 317 3.01 -12.57 18.97
CA GLN A 317 2.14 -13.23 19.96
C GLN A 317 1.46 -14.47 19.36
N GLU A 318 0.98 -14.42 18.11
CA GLU A 318 0.42 -15.59 17.42
C GLU A 318 1.44 -16.73 17.31
N ILE A 319 2.70 -16.42 16.96
CA ILE A 319 3.80 -17.40 16.88
C ILE A 319 4.07 -18.01 18.26
N VAL A 320 4.15 -17.19 19.31
CA VAL A 320 4.33 -17.66 20.68
C VAL A 320 3.16 -18.57 21.09
N ASP A 321 1.91 -18.13 20.95
CA ASP A 321 0.74 -18.92 21.35
C ASP A 321 0.64 -20.24 20.57
N LYS A 322 1.01 -20.25 19.29
CA LYS A 322 0.97 -21.43 18.39
C LYS A 322 2.10 -22.43 18.63
N TYR A 323 3.28 -21.97 19.05
CA TYR A 323 4.49 -22.79 19.18
C TYR A 323 5.04 -22.89 20.61
N HIS A 324 4.39 -22.31 21.62
CA HIS A 324 4.82 -22.44 23.01
C HIS A 324 4.82 -23.90 23.45
N LEU A 325 5.92 -24.31 24.07
CA LEU A 325 6.04 -25.58 24.77
C LEU A 325 6.02 -25.30 26.27
N LYS A 326 5.12 -25.97 27.00
CA LYS A 326 5.15 -25.99 28.46
C LYS A 326 6.08 -27.11 28.89
N MET A 327 7.25 -26.72 29.39
CA MET A 327 8.29 -27.61 29.90
C MET A 327 8.72 -27.13 31.28
N THR A 328 9.04 -28.07 32.16
CA THR A 328 9.70 -27.79 33.43
C THR A 328 11.14 -27.34 33.18
N GLU A 329 11.73 -26.64 34.16
CA GLU A 329 13.11 -26.17 34.09
C GLU A 329 14.11 -27.32 33.83
N SER A 330 13.89 -28.48 34.46
CA SER A 330 14.66 -29.71 34.22
C SER A 330 14.52 -30.28 32.79
N GLU A 331 13.31 -30.27 32.22
CA GLU A 331 13.08 -30.71 30.84
C GLU A 331 13.71 -29.75 29.82
N PHE A 332 13.63 -28.44 30.07
CA PHE A 332 14.29 -27.42 29.26
C PHE A 332 15.81 -27.62 29.23
N TYR A 333 16.46 -27.77 30.40
CA TYR A 333 17.90 -28.02 30.45
C TYR A 333 18.28 -29.36 29.80
N THR A 334 17.48 -30.40 29.99
CA THR A 334 17.73 -31.70 29.35
C THR A 334 17.67 -31.60 27.82
N ALA A 335 16.66 -30.92 27.27
CA ALA A 335 16.54 -30.71 25.83
C ALA A 335 17.68 -29.83 25.27
N LEU A 336 18.04 -28.74 25.97
CA LEU A 336 19.09 -27.81 25.55
C LEU A 336 20.47 -28.46 25.40
N PHE A 337 20.77 -29.48 26.23
CA PHE A 337 22.06 -30.18 26.21
C PHE A 337 22.04 -31.53 25.46
N GLN A 338 20.88 -32.01 25.00
CA GLN A 338 20.77 -33.27 24.24
C GLN A 338 21.34 -33.15 22.81
N ASP A 339 21.18 -32.01 22.14
CA ASP A 339 21.64 -31.81 20.75
C ASP A 339 23.12 -31.39 20.63
N VAL A 340 23.90 -31.37 21.73
CA VAL A 340 25.31 -30.96 21.73
C VAL A 340 26.26 -32.05 21.19
N HIS A 341 25.75 -33.24 20.87
CA HIS A 341 26.54 -34.36 20.33
C HIS A 341 25.93 -34.99 19.07
N LYS A 342 26.30 -34.46 17.90
CA LYS A 342 26.50 -35.22 16.65
C LYS A 342 27.36 -34.45 15.64
#